data_AF-A0A1I7GRR3-F1
#
_entry.id   AF-A0A1I7GRR3-F1
#
_cell.length_a   1.000
_cell.length_b   1.000
_cell.length_c   1.000
_cell.angle_alpha   90.00
_cell.angle_beta   90.00
_cell.angle_gamma   90.00
#
_symmetry.space_group_name_H-M   'P 1'
#
loop_
_entity.id
_entity.type
_entity.pdbx_description
1 polymer ?
#
loop_
_entity_poly.entity_id
_entity_poly.type
_entity_poly.pdbx_seq_one_letter_code
_entity_poly.pdbx_strand_id
1 'polypeptide(L)'
;MRPILRFPAILALAAALGACSASMGAPGPVAEAGPRLPADAVRRYAAVTDEPFPVDAVDPRDLKARNVRQVVDYPTKQLPGTLVVDPYRRFLYLVMEGGKAMRYGVGVGKAGFEFTGEATVARKASWPRWTPTPDMLRRDPERNGRWAGGMPGGTRNPLGARALYLFKDGKDTLYRIHGTTEPWSIGEAVSSGCIRMLNQDVIDLHRRVPTGTKVVVLGSRGTAQAARPAAPETTGSLGGDAGTGPDTSGGLDRTRLDDLSRDASEAPEPLTDDGVADEDGL
;
A
#
# COMPACT_ATOMS: atom_id res chain seq x y z
N MET A 1 -47.05 -87.23 53.19
CA MET A 1 -45.81 -87.53 53.94
C MET A 1 -44.68 -86.71 53.35
N ARG A 2 -43.94 -85.96 54.17
CA ARG A 2 -42.70 -85.27 53.73
C ARG A 2 -41.57 -86.29 53.54
N PRO A 3 -40.71 -86.12 52.54
CA PRO A 3 -39.27 -86.00 52.82
C PRO A 3 -38.63 -84.85 52.00
N ILE A 4 -37.88 -83.92 52.58
CA ILE A 4 -36.44 -84.01 52.92
C ILE A 4 -35.60 -84.28 51.65
N LEU A 5 -34.71 -83.35 51.24
CA LEU A 5 -33.26 -83.42 51.52
C LEU A 5 -32.35 -82.63 50.51
N ARG A 6 -31.41 -81.88 51.10
CA ARG A 6 -30.00 -81.57 50.69
C ARG A 6 -29.68 -80.63 49.50
N PHE A 7 -29.12 -79.46 49.88
CA PHE A 7 -27.96 -78.78 49.25
C PHE A 7 -26.77 -79.76 49.07
N PRO A 8 -25.77 -79.56 48.15
CA PRO A 8 -25.03 -78.29 48.00
C PRO A 8 -24.36 -78.01 46.62
N ALA A 9 -23.51 -76.97 46.62
CA ALA A 9 -22.28 -76.78 45.83
C ALA A 9 -22.32 -75.91 44.54
N ILE A 10 -21.98 -74.64 44.74
CA ILE A 10 -20.83 -73.91 44.15
C ILE A 10 -20.46 -74.26 42.69
N LEU A 11 -20.63 -73.32 41.76
CA LEU A 11 -19.51 -72.84 40.94
C LEU A 11 -19.83 -71.48 40.29
N ALA A 12 -18.93 -70.54 40.49
CA ALA A 12 -18.91 -69.23 39.88
C ALA A 12 -18.75 -69.33 38.35
N LEU A 13 -19.45 -68.47 37.59
CA LEU A 13 -18.93 -68.00 36.33
C LEU A 13 -19.22 -66.51 36.17
N ALA A 14 -18.12 -65.77 36.19
CA ALA A 14 -18.04 -64.33 36.07
C ALA A 14 -18.39 -63.86 34.64
N ALA A 15 -19.11 -62.74 34.61
CA ALA A 15 -18.99 -61.62 33.68
C ALA A 15 -18.47 -61.88 32.25
N ALA A 16 -19.38 -61.71 31.28
CA ALA A 16 -19.04 -61.22 29.94
C ALA A 16 -20.08 -60.19 29.48
N LEU A 17 -20.10 -59.03 30.12
CA LEU A 17 -20.70 -57.82 29.53
C LEU A 17 -19.59 -57.13 28.72
N GLY A 18 -19.51 -57.46 27.43
CA GLY A 18 -18.65 -56.75 26.48
C GLY A 18 -19.12 -55.31 26.34
N ALA A 19 -18.40 -54.37 26.93
CA ALA A 19 -18.59 -52.95 26.71
C ALA A 19 -18.06 -52.59 25.30
N CYS A 20 -18.96 -52.24 24.39
CA CYS A 20 -18.61 -51.55 23.16
C CYS A 20 -18.17 -50.12 23.50
N SER A 21 -16.90 -49.92 23.84
CA SER A 21 -16.31 -48.58 23.82
C SER A 21 -16.06 -48.19 22.37
N ALA A 22 -17.02 -47.52 21.75
CA ALA A 22 -16.77 -46.75 20.55
C ALA A 22 -15.78 -45.63 20.93
N SER A 23 -14.51 -45.83 20.58
CA SER A 23 -13.51 -44.77 20.64
C SER A 23 -13.95 -43.68 19.68
N MET A 24 -14.61 -42.64 20.20
CA MET A 24 -14.73 -41.37 19.49
C MET A 24 -13.30 -40.84 19.39
N GLY A 25 -12.64 -41.15 18.26
CA GLY A 25 -11.35 -40.57 17.93
C GLY A 25 -11.46 -39.06 18.07
N ALA A 26 -10.59 -38.48 18.90
CA ALA A 26 -10.51 -37.04 19.06
C ALA A 26 -10.45 -36.39 17.68
N PRO A 27 -11.22 -35.32 17.41
CA PRO A 27 -11.09 -34.60 16.15
C PRO A 27 -9.62 -34.24 15.97
N GLY A 28 -9.02 -34.75 14.88
CA GLY A 28 -7.65 -34.41 14.53
C GLY A 28 -7.50 -32.89 14.46
N PRO A 29 -6.29 -32.34 14.70
CA PRO A 29 -6.08 -30.91 14.63
C PRO A 29 -6.52 -30.42 13.25
N VAL A 30 -7.61 -29.66 13.22
CA VAL A 30 -8.04 -28.95 12.02
C VAL A 30 -6.92 -27.98 11.74
N ALA A 31 -6.13 -28.23 10.69
CA ALA A 31 -5.10 -27.31 10.26
C ALA A 31 -5.77 -25.93 10.10
N GLU A 32 -5.34 -24.96 10.91
CA GLU A 32 -5.82 -23.59 10.79
C GLU A 32 -5.66 -23.16 9.33
N ALA A 33 -6.79 -23.02 8.64
CA ALA A 33 -6.79 -22.43 7.31
C ALA A 33 -6.24 -21.02 7.50
N GLY A 34 -5.00 -20.80 7.03
CA GLY A 34 -4.36 -19.48 7.12
C GLY A 34 -5.28 -18.38 6.59
N PRO A 35 -5.04 -17.11 6.97
CA PRO A 35 -5.97 -16.02 6.67
C PRO A 35 -6.31 -15.99 5.17
N ARG A 36 -7.55 -16.34 4.83
CA ARG A 36 -8.02 -16.26 3.44
C ARG A 36 -8.16 -14.79 3.07
N LEU A 37 -7.57 -14.40 1.94
CA LEU A 37 -7.75 -13.05 1.42
C LEU A 37 -9.24 -12.78 1.15
N PRO A 38 -9.73 -11.57 1.44
CA PRO A 38 -11.07 -11.16 1.04
C PRO A 38 -11.31 -11.35 -0.47
N ALA A 39 -12.52 -11.77 -0.88
CA ALA A 39 -12.82 -12.06 -2.28
C ALA A 39 -12.66 -10.82 -3.19
N ASP A 40 -12.98 -9.63 -2.67
CA ASP A 40 -12.76 -8.37 -3.36
C ASP A 40 -11.27 -8.08 -3.59
N ALA A 41 -10.40 -8.47 -2.64
CA ALA A 41 -8.95 -8.36 -2.81
C ALA A 41 -8.47 -9.26 -3.94
N VAL A 42 -8.90 -10.52 -3.98
CA VAL A 42 -8.55 -11.45 -5.07
C VAL A 42 -8.99 -10.90 -6.43
N ARG A 43 -10.21 -10.34 -6.52
CA ARG A 43 -10.70 -9.73 -7.77
C ARG A 43 -9.85 -8.55 -8.26
N ARG A 44 -9.28 -7.74 -7.36
CA ARG A 44 -8.39 -6.62 -7.75
C ARG A 44 -7.08 -7.09 -8.40
N TYR A 45 -6.70 -8.34 -8.20
CA TYR A 45 -5.50 -8.96 -8.74
C TYR A 45 -5.79 -10.05 -9.79
N ALA A 46 -7.00 -10.05 -10.34
CA ALA A 46 -7.35 -10.86 -11.50
C ALA A 46 -6.53 -10.44 -12.75
N ALA A 47 -6.67 -11.22 -13.81
CA ALA A 47 -6.04 -10.89 -15.09
C ALA A 47 -6.60 -9.57 -15.65
N VAL A 48 -5.73 -8.78 -16.28
CA VAL A 48 -6.08 -7.52 -16.95
C VAL A 48 -5.87 -7.74 -18.45
N THR A 49 -6.95 -7.69 -19.23
CA THR A 49 -6.98 -8.06 -20.64
C THR A 49 -7.30 -6.91 -21.59
N ASP A 50 -7.53 -5.71 -21.06
CA ASP A 50 -7.78 -4.45 -21.78
C ASP A 50 -6.49 -3.66 -22.07
N GLU A 51 -5.33 -4.28 -21.88
CA GLU A 51 -4.01 -3.70 -22.11
C GLU A 51 -3.40 -4.22 -23.42
N PRO A 52 -2.48 -3.46 -24.08
CA PRO A 52 -1.78 -3.93 -25.28
C PRO A 52 -1.03 -5.24 -25.10
N PHE A 53 -0.61 -5.55 -23.86
CA PHE A 53 -0.08 -6.85 -23.48
C PHE A 53 -0.89 -7.35 -22.28
N PRO A 54 -1.34 -8.62 -22.27
CA PRO A 54 -2.12 -9.15 -21.17
C PRO A 54 -1.29 -9.19 -19.89
N VAL A 55 -1.92 -8.84 -18.77
CA VAL A 55 -1.34 -9.01 -17.43
C VAL A 55 -2.01 -10.19 -16.78
N ASP A 56 -1.23 -11.22 -16.46
CA ASP A 56 -1.75 -12.42 -15.80
C ASP A 56 -2.27 -12.11 -14.40
N ALA A 57 -3.22 -12.93 -13.95
CA ALA A 57 -3.69 -12.89 -12.57
C ALA A 57 -2.53 -13.21 -11.61
N VAL A 58 -2.49 -12.54 -10.47
CA VAL A 58 -1.53 -12.88 -9.41
C VAL A 58 -1.99 -14.17 -8.75
N ASP A 59 -1.09 -15.14 -8.63
CA ASP A 59 -1.37 -16.35 -7.88
C ASP A 59 -1.68 -15.97 -6.41
N PRO A 60 -2.83 -16.39 -5.85
CA PRO A 60 -3.17 -16.10 -4.45
C PRO A 60 -2.10 -16.53 -3.44
N ARG A 61 -1.24 -17.51 -3.79
CA ARG A 61 -0.10 -17.95 -2.96
C ARG A 61 1.03 -16.93 -2.88
N ASP A 62 1.19 -16.12 -3.93
CA ASP A 62 2.18 -15.04 -3.98
C ASP A 62 1.62 -13.73 -3.36
N LEU A 63 0.30 -13.64 -3.19
CA LEU A 63 -0.37 -12.47 -2.66
C LEU A 63 -0.47 -12.50 -1.13
N LYS A 64 0.51 -11.88 -0.47
CA LYS A 64 0.48 -11.74 1.00
C LYS A 64 -0.57 -10.71 1.42
N ALA A 65 -1.39 -11.01 2.42
CA ALA A 65 -2.45 -10.11 2.91
C ALA A 65 -1.97 -8.68 3.22
N ARG A 66 -0.78 -8.54 3.80
CA ARG A 66 -0.16 -7.22 4.07
C ARG A 66 0.15 -6.39 2.82
N ASN A 67 0.37 -7.03 1.68
CA ASN A 67 0.79 -6.41 0.43
C ASN A 67 -0.39 -6.06 -0.49
N VAL A 68 -1.59 -6.56 -0.19
CA VAL A 68 -2.83 -6.19 -0.88
C VAL A 68 -3.09 -4.69 -0.69
N ARG A 69 -3.37 -3.99 -1.79
CA ARG A 69 -3.70 -2.57 -1.73
C ARG A 69 -4.96 -2.34 -0.93
N GLN A 70 -4.90 -1.33 -0.08
CA GLN A 70 -5.98 -0.99 0.85
C GLN A 70 -5.85 0.46 1.32
N VAL A 71 -6.98 1.06 1.66
CA VAL A 71 -7.00 2.34 2.35
C VAL A 71 -6.65 2.10 3.82
N VAL A 72 -5.73 2.91 4.35
CA VAL A 72 -5.30 2.86 5.76
C VAL A 72 -5.37 4.25 6.37
N ASP A 73 -5.50 4.30 7.70
CA ASP A 73 -5.21 5.54 8.42
C ASP A 73 -3.72 5.85 8.29
N TYR A 74 -3.43 7.09 7.92
CA TYR A 74 -2.09 7.56 7.61
C TYR A 74 -1.94 9.03 8.03
N PRO A 75 -1.80 9.32 9.33
CA PRO A 75 -1.54 10.66 9.81
C PRO A 75 -0.19 11.15 9.26
N THR A 76 -0.22 12.21 8.46
CA THR A 76 0.97 12.76 7.80
C THR A 76 0.84 14.26 7.62
N LYS A 77 1.98 14.93 7.49
CA LYS A 77 2.06 16.36 7.11
C LYS A 77 2.06 16.56 5.59
N GLN A 78 2.12 15.49 4.82
CA GLN A 78 2.08 15.56 3.37
C GLN A 78 0.65 15.85 2.89
N LEU A 79 0.53 16.63 1.82
CA LEU A 79 -0.76 16.97 1.24
C LEU A 79 -1.37 15.78 0.47
N PRO A 80 -2.70 15.67 0.38
CA PRO A 80 -3.37 14.73 -0.52
C PRO A 80 -2.80 14.79 -1.95
N GLY A 81 -2.69 13.62 -2.60
CA GLY A 81 -2.05 13.47 -3.90
C GLY A 81 -0.53 13.25 -3.85
N THR A 82 0.12 13.44 -2.70
CA THR A 82 1.55 13.14 -2.52
C THR A 82 1.80 11.63 -2.49
N LEU A 83 2.88 11.18 -3.13
CA LEU A 83 3.40 9.82 -2.95
C LEU A 83 4.43 9.79 -1.83
N VAL A 84 4.28 8.86 -0.90
CA VAL A 84 5.30 8.56 0.11
C VAL A 84 5.79 7.15 -0.09
N VAL A 85 7.09 6.99 -0.35
CA VAL A 85 7.75 5.69 -0.47
C VAL A 85 8.46 5.38 0.83
N ASP A 86 8.17 4.23 1.43
CA ASP A 86 8.85 3.71 2.61
C ASP A 86 9.58 2.40 2.23
N PRO A 87 10.85 2.48 1.79
CA PRO A 87 11.61 1.31 1.36
C PRO A 87 11.83 0.30 2.50
N TYR A 88 11.88 0.76 3.75
CA TYR A 88 12.20 -0.07 4.91
C TYR A 88 10.99 -0.92 5.34
N ARG A 89 9.79 -0.35 5.28
CA ARG A 89 8.53 -1.11 5.49
C ARG A 89 8.01 -1.80 4.24
N ARG A 90 8.58 -1.47 3.08
CA ARG A 90 8.20 -2.01 1.78
C ARG A 90 6.75 -1.67 1.43
N PHE A 91 6.40 -0.41 1.65
CA PHE A 91 5.12 0.17 1.27
C PHE A 91 5.29 1.46 0.47
N LEU A 92 4.33 1.72 -0.41
CA LEU A 92 4.11 3.00 -1.04
C LEU A 92 2.73 3.50 -0.64
N TYR A 93 2.61 4.78 -0.34
CA TYR A 93 1.38 5.43 0.08
C TYR A 93 1.04 6.54 -0.92
N LEU A 94 -0.18 6.55 -1.44
CA LEU A 94 -0.78 7.73 -2.07
C LEU A 94 -1.65 8.41 -1.02
N VAL A 95 -1.22 9.59 -0.57
CA VAL A 95 -1.89 10.35 0.49
C VAL A 95 -3.27 10.79 0.00
N MET A 96 -4.28 10.61 0.85
CA MET A 96 -5.67 10.98 0.63
C MET A 96 -6.12 11.97 1.69
N GLU A 97 -7.30 12.57 1.49
CA GLU A 97 -7.94 13.40 2.49
C GLU A 97 -8.35 12.59 3.73
N GLY A 98 -8.70 13.30 4.82
CA GLY A 98 -9.20 12.68 6.05
C GLY A 98 -8.16 11.88 6.82
N GLY A 99 -6.87 12.19 6.65
CA GLY A 99 -5.78 11.50 7.34
C GLY A 99 -5.60 10.05 6.89
N LYS A 100 -5.91 9.75 5.63
CA LYS A 100 -5.84 8.40 5.05
C LYS A 100 -4.83 8.33 3.91
N ALA A 101 -4.48 7.12 3.52
CA ALA A 101 -3.73 6.86 2.30
C ALA A 101 -4.14 5.55 1.65
N MET A 102 -4.06 5.48 0.32
CA MET A 102 -4.03 4.20 -0.37
C MET A 102 -2.62 3.61 -0.21
N ARG A 103 -2.51 2.49 0.50
CA ARG A 103 -1.24 1.76 0.70
C ARG A 103 -1.11 0.65 -0.33
N TYR A 104 0.06 0.53 -0.92
CA TYR A 104 0.45 -0.55 -1.83
C TYR A 104 1.66 -1.31 -1.26
N GLY A 105 1.67 -2.64 -1.38
CA GLY A 105 2.88 -3.43 -1.13
C GLY A 105 3.90 -3.23 -2.23
N VAL A 106 5.19 -3.12 -1.87
CA VAL A 106 6.27 -3.00 -2.86
C VAL A 106 7.40 -3.99 -2.61
N GLY A 107 8.09 -4.41 -3.65
CA GLY A 107 9.42 -5.00 -3.57
C GLY A 107 10.48 -3.91 -3.68
N VAL A 108 11.58 -4.03 -2.94
CA VAL A 108 12.61 -2.98 -2.88
C VAL A 108 13.95 -3.56 -3.26
N GLY A 109 14.52 -3.12 -4.38
CA GLY A 109 15.87 -3.50 -4.76
C GLY A 109 16.94 -2.64 -4.10
N LYS A 110 18.22 -3.01 -4.28
CA LYS A 110 19.36 -2.25 -3.71
C LYS A 110 19.31 -0.75 -4.04
N ALA A 111 19.01 -0.41 -5.30
CA ALA A 111 18.89 0.98 -5.74
C ALA A 111 17.71 1.72 -5.08
N GLY A 112 16.73 0.99 -4.55
CA GLY A 112 15.61 1.54 -3.79
C GLY A 112 16.02 2.25 -2.48
N PHE A 113 17.26 2.05 -2.02
CA PHE A 113 17.83 2.70 -0.84
C PHE A 113 18.85 3.81 -1.16
N GLU A 114 19.19 4.02 -2.43
CA GLU A 114 20.22 4.98 -2.86
C GLU A 114 19.72 6.43 -2.90
N PHE A 115 18.40 6.63 -2.81
CA PHE A 115 17.77 7.94 -2.81
C PHE A 115 16.85 8.12 -1.60
N THR A 116 16.95 9.27 -0.95
CA THR A 116 16.03 9.72 0.09
C THR A 116 15.76 11.21 -0.08
N GLY A 117 14.57 11.66 0.31
CA GLY A 117 14.15 13.06 0.19
C GLY A 117 13.03 13.26 -0.83
N GLU A 118 12.90 14.48 -1.31
CA GLU A 118 11.81 14.88 -2.21
C GLU A 118 12.20 14.79 -3.69
N ALA A 119 11.23 14.38 -4.50
CA ALA A 119 11.30 14.28 -5.96
C ALA A 119 9.93 14.57 -6.56
N THR A 120 9.85 14.62 -7.89
CA THR A 120 8.60 14.73 -8.65
C THR A 120 8.51 13.62 -9.69
N VAL A 121 7.30 13.17 -9.98
CA VAL A 121 7.04 12.30 -11.13
C VAL A 121 7.13 13.15 -12.40
N ALA A 122 8.30 13.24 -13.03
CA ALA A 122 8.47 14.06 -14.24
C ALA A 122 8.10 13.33 -15.53
N ARG A 123 8.13 11.99 -15.52
CA ARG A 123 7.70 11.19 -16.67
C ARG A 123 6.97 9.93 -16.21
N LYS A 124 6.02 9.51 -17.03
CA LYS A 124 5.28 8.28 -16.88
C LYS A 124 5.34 7.48 -18.19
N ALA A 125 5.27 6.16 -18.10
CA ALA A 125 5.29 5.31 -19.27
C ALA A 125 4.39 4.09 -19.09
N SER A 126 3.59 3.82 -20.12
CA SER A 126 2.97 2.52 -20.34
C SER A 126 3.93 1.60 -21.08
N TRP A 127 4.07 0.36 -20.61
CA TRP A 127 4.93 -0.68 -21.17
C TRP A 127 6.33 -0.16 -21.54
N PRO A 128 7.08 0.36 -20.54
CA PRO A 128 8.33 1.06 -20.76
C PRO A 128 9.41 0.18 -21.40
N ARG A 129 10.27 0.79 -22.22
CA ARG A 129 11.56 0.18 -22.59
C ARG A 129 12.43 0.02 -21.34
N TRP A 130 13.10 -1.12 -21.23
CA TRP A 130 14.05 -1.39 -20.16
C TRP A 130 15.46 -1.59 -20.70
N THR A 131 16.45 -0.97 -20.09
CA THR A 131 17.86 -1.22 -20.39
C THR A 131 18.54 -1.74 -19.13
N PRO A 132 19.27 -2.88 -19.19
CA PRO A 132 20.07 -3.34 -18.07
C PRO A 132 21.07 -2.27 -17.64
N THR A 133 21.31 -2.15 -16.33
CA THR A 133 22.34 -1.21 -15.84
C THR A 133 23.73 -1.68 -16.28
N PRO A 134 24.73 -0.79 -16.34
CA PRO A 134 26.12 -1.17 -16.62
C PRO A 134 26.61 -2.32 -15.73
N ASP A 135 26.22 -2.30 -14.45
CA ASP A 135 26.56 -3.35 -13.49
C ASP A 135 25.92 -4.71 -13.81
N MET A 136 24.69 -4.71 -14.34
CA MET A 136 24.04 -5.94 -14.79
C MET A 136 24.74 -6.51 -16.02
N LEU A 137 25.12 -5.65 -16.97
CA LEU A 137 25.87 -6.06 -18.16
C LEU A 137 27.24 -6.62 -17.80
N ARG A 138 27.97 -6.00 -16.86
CA ARG A 138 29.28 -6.50 -16.40
C ARG A 138 29.18 -7.82 -15.64
N ARG A 139 28.15 -7.98 -14.81
CA ARG A 139 28.00 -9.18 -13.95
C ARG A 139 27.59 -10.42 -14.73
N ASP A 140 26.71 -10.25 -15.71
CA ASP A 140 26.14 -11.35 -16.49
C ASP A 140 25.93 -10.91 -17.96
N PRO A 141 27.03 -10.78 -18.72
CA PRO A 141 26.99 -10.29 -20.09
C PRO A 141 26.27 -11.24 -21.05
N GLU A 142 26.37 -12.56 -20.84
CA GLU A 142 25.67 -13.54 -21.69
C GLU A 142 24.15 -13.40 -21.56
N ARG A 143 23.64 -13.20 -20.34
CA ARG A 143 22.20 -13.01 -20.11
C ARG A 143 21.72 -11.62 -20.50
N ASN A 144 22.47 -10.56 -20.22
CA ASN A 144 21.99 -9.18 -20.36
C ASN A 144 22.45 -8.49 -21.65
N GLY A 145 23.53 -8.95 -22.28
CA GLY A 145 24.18 -8.30 -23.42
C GLY A 145 23.24 -8.09 -24.62
N ARG A 146 22.37 -9.06 -24.91
CA ARG A 146 21.36 -8.92 -25.97
C ARG A 146 20.37 -7.76 -25.76
N TRP A 147 20.26 -7.27 -24.53
CA TRP A 147 19.40 -6.14 -24.16
C TRP A 147 20.17 -4.86 -23.89
N ALA A 148 21.47 -4.78 -24.21
CA ALA A 148 22.27 -3.58 -24.02
C ALA A 148 21.72 -2.36 -24.79
N GLY A 149 21.14 -2.58 -25.97
CA GLY A 149 20.42 -1.54 -26.71
C GLY A 149 19.06 -1.20 -26.10
N GLY A 150 18.52 -2.08 -25.26
CA GLY A 150 17.23 -1.97 -24.57
C GLY A 150 16.21 -3.03 -25.03
N MET A 151 15.51 -3.60 -24.06
CA MET A 151 14.37 -4.49 -24.23
C MET A 151 13.09 -3.69 -24.46
N PRO A 152 12.30 -4.00 -25.49
CA PRO A 152 11.00 -3.36 -25.71
C PRO A 152 10.02 -3.65 -24.56
N GLY A 153 8.94 -2.87 -24.48
CA GLY A 153 7.82 -3.15 -23.58
C GLY A 153 7.17 -4.49 -23.90
N GLY A 154 6.62 -5.15 -22.88
CA GLY A 154 5.87 -6.40 -23.04
C GLY A 154 5.88 -7.26 -21.77
N THR A 155 5.22 -8.42 -21.84
CA THR A 155 4.98 -9.31 -20.69
C THR A 155 6.24 -9.86 -20.02
N ARG A 156 7.39 -9.83 -20.70
CA ARG A 156 8.70 -10.29 -20.18
C ARG A 156 9.61 -9.15 -19.71
N ASN A 157 9.17 -7.90 -19.83
CA ASN A 157 9.97 -6.74 -19.46
C ASN A 157 9.99 -6.57 -17.94
N PRO A 158 11.17 -6.49 -17.29
CA PRO A 158 11.26 -6.46 -15.83
C PRO A 158 10.73 -5.16 -15.20
N LEU A 159 10.45 -4.12 -15.99
CA LEU A 159 9.74 -2.91 -15.53
C LEU A 159 8.22 -3.09 -15.48
N GLY A 160 7.70 -4.21 -16.02
CA GLY A 160 6.28 -4.53 -16.03
C GLY A 160 5.43 -3.56 -16.85
N ALA A 161 4.16 -3.43 -16.44
CA ALA A 161 3.15 -2.72 -17.22
C ALA A 161 3.31 -1.19 -17.23
N ARG A 162 3.85 -0.59 -16.16
CA ARG A 162 4.01 0.86 -16.01
C ARG A 162 5.32 1.22 -15.30
N ALA A 163 5.81 2.42 -15.56
CA ALA A 163 6.86 3.03 -14.75
C ALA A 163 6.64 4.54 -14.54
N LEU A 164 6.97 5.01 -13.34
CA LEU A 164 7.07 6.42 -12.96
C LEU A 164 8.55 6.78 -12.79
N TYR A 165 8.95 7.91 -13.37
CA TYR A 165 10.33 8.37 -13.46
C TYR A 165 10.49 9.58 -12.56
N LEU A 166 11.31 9.44 -11.52
CA LEU A 166 11.43 10.44 -10.46
C LEU A 166 12.59 11.36 -10.75
N PHE A 167 12.31 12.66 -10.68
CA PHE A 167 13.29 13.71 -10.93
C PHE A 167 13.42 14.58 -9.68
N LYS A 168 14.61 15.11 -9.47
CA LYS A 168 14.88 16.11 -8.44
C LYS A 168 15.58 17.28 -9.10
N ASP A 169 15.06 18.49 -8.91
CA ASP A 169 15.61 19.73 -9.46
C ASP A 169 15.86 19.64 -10.98
N GLY A 170 14.89 19.04 -11.71
CA GLY A 170 14.96 18.84 -13.16
C GLY A 170 15.89 17.72 -13.63
N LYS A 171 16.54 16.99 -12.72
CA LYS A 171 17.48 15.90 -13.06
C LYS A 171 16.89 14.54 -12.72
N ASP A 172 17.12 13.57 -13.61
CA ASP A 172 16.70 12.18 -13.42
C ASP A 172 17.45 11.57 -12.23
N THR A 173 16.71 11.05 -11.25
CA THR A 173 17.29 10.41 -10.06
C THR A 173 17.74 8.98 -10.34
N LEU A 174 17.39 8.42 -11.51
CA LEU A 174 17.42 6.99 -11.84
C LEU A 174 16.52 6.14 -10.93
N TYR A 175 15.81 6.75 -9.98
CA TYR A 175 14.85 6.10 -9.12
C TYR A 175 13.53 5.90 -9.85
N ARG A 176 12.96 4.71 -9.76
CA ARG A 176 11.74 4.33 -10.46
C ARG A 176 10.77 3.60 -9.56
N ILE A 177 9.49 3.92 -9.74
CA ILE A 177 8.38 3.12 -9.25
C ILE A 177 7.82 2.40 -10.48
N HIS A 178 7.86 1.08 -10.50
CA HIS A 178 7.52 0.32 -11.70
C HIS A 178 6.83 -1.00 -11.38
N GLY A 179 6.22 -1.63 -12.40
CA GLY A 179 5.62 -2.95 -12.30
C GLY A 179 6.67 -4.06 -12.17
N THR A 180 6.24 -5.33 -12.18
CA THR A 180 7.17 -6.47 -12.16
C THR A 180 6.55 -7.66 -12.85
N THR A 181 7.39 -8.53 -13.43
CA THR A 181 6.98 -9.86 -13.90
C THR A 181 7.12 -10.93 -12.81
N GLU A 182 7.59 -10.54 -11.63
CA GLU A 182 7.90 -11.42 -10.50
C GLU A 182 7.02 -11.06 -9.30
N PRO A 183 5.72 -11.44 -9.27
CA PRO A 183 4.79 -11.04 -8.21
C PRO A 183 5.23 -11.49 -6.80
N TRP A 184 5.88 -12.65 -6.70
CA TRP A 184 6.44 -13.17 -5.44
C TRP A 184 7.52 -12.27 -4.82
N SER A 185 8.08 -11.30 -5.56
CA SER A 185 9.06 -10.34 -5.05
C SER A 185 8.46 -9.21 -4.20
N ILE A 186 7.14 -9.09 -4.19
CA ILE A 186 6.46 -8.00 -3.50
C ILE A 186 6.47 -8.22 -1.99
N GLY A 187 6.87 -7.17 -1.27
CA GLY A 187 7.10 -7.22 0.16
C GLY A 187 8.44 -7.85 0.55
N GLU A 188 9.37 -8.03 -0.39
CA GLU A 188 10.73 -8.54 -0.16
C GLU A 188 11.80 -7.50 -0.48
N ALA A 189 13.01 -7.73 0.06
CA ALA A 189 14.22 -7.04 -0.40
C ALA A 189 14.84 -7.85 -1.55
N VAL A 190 15.13 -7.20 -2.68
CA VAL A 190 15.64 -7.86 -3.89
C VAL A 190 17.00 -7.32 -4.33
N SER A 191 17.69 -8.07 -5.19
CA SER A 191 19.08 -7.78 -5.57
C SER A 191 19.24 -6.60 -6.53
N SER A 192 18.17 -6.20 -7.23
CA SER A 192 18.23 -5.20 -8.31
C SER A 192 16.90 -4.44 -8.50
N GLY A 193 17.00 -3.23 -9.05
CA GLY A 193 15.86 -2.33 -9.29
C GLY A 193 15.59 -1.38 -8.12
N CYS A 194 14.69 -0.43 -8.35
CA CYS A 194 14.28 0.55 -7.34
C CYS A 194 13.05 0.04 -6.59
N ILE A 195 11.85 0.52 -6.94
CA ILE A 195 10.59 0.13 -6.30
C ILE A 195 9.74 -0.66 -7.28
N ARG A 196 9.48 -1.93 -6.94
CA ARG A 196 8.66 -2.87 -7.72
C ARG A 196 7.26 -2.96 -7.14
N MET A 197 6.25 -2.97 -8.00
CA MET A 197 4.84 -3.12 -7.65
C MET A 197 4.22 -4.26 -8.45
N LEU A 198 3.15 -4.87 -7.94
CA LEU A 198 2.30 -5.73 -8.77
C LEU A 198 1.80 -4.92 -9.98
N ASN A 199 1.68 -5.57 -11.15
CA ASN A 199 1.27 -4.86 -12.37
C ASN A 199 -0.11 -4.20 -12.20
N GLN A 200 -1.06 -4.86 -11.54
CA GLN A 200 -2.37 -4.31 -11.24
C GLN A 200 -2.29 -3.05 -10.36
N ASP A 201 -1.37 -3.03 -9.39
CA ASP A 201 -1.19 -1.91 -8.48
C ASP A 201 -0.46 -0.73 -9.16
N VAL A 202 0.55 -0.99 -9.99
CA VAL A 202 1.21 0.10 -10.72
C VAL A 202 0.29 0.68 -11.81
N ILE A 203 -0.58 -0.11 -12.41
CA ILE A 203 -1.62 0.37 -13.34
C ILE A 203 -2.59 1.30 -12.61
N ASP A 204 -3.09 0.88 -11.44
CA ASP A 204 -3.96 1.68 -10.58
C ASP A 204 -3.27 3.00 -10.16
N LEU A 205 -2.04 2.91 -9.62
CA LEU A 205 -1.26 4.08 -9.23
C LEU A 205 -1.02 5.04 -10.41
N HIS A 206 -0.60 4.50 -11.57
CA HIS A 206 -0.33 5.28 -12.77
C HIS A 206 -1.57 6.02 -13.27
N ARG A 207 -2.78 5.48 -13.11
CA ARG A 207 -4.02 6.17 -13.46
C ARG A 207 -4.33 7.32 -12.49
N ARG A 208 -3.97 7.18 -11.22
CA ARG A 208 -4.29 8.16 -10.16
C ARG A 208 -3.37 9.37 -10.12
N VAL A 209 -2.09 9.20 -10.45
CA VAL A 209 -1.08 10.26 -10.25
C VAL A 209 -0.74 10.98 -11.56
N PRO A 210 -0.89 12.31 -11.66
CA PRO A 210 -0.41 13.06 -12.82
C PRO A 210 1.12 13.19 -12.84
N THR A 211 1.66 13.64 -13.97
CA THR A 211 3.02 14.20 -14.00
C THR A 211 3.08 15.44 -13.11
N GLY A 212 4.21 15.68 -12.45
CA GLY A 212 4.37 16.76 -11.46
C GLY A 212 4.01 16.34 -10.03
N THR A 213 3.43 15.15 -9.82
CA THR A 213 3.14 14.64 -8.47
C THR A 213 4.38 14.63 -7.60
N LYS A 214 4.27 15.24 -6.41
CA LYS A 214 5.30 15.20 -5.37
C LYS A 214 5.50 13.77 -4.87
N VAL A 215 6.76 13.37 -4.73
CA VAL A 215 7.18 12.10 -4.14
C VAL A 215 8.14 12.38 -2.99
N VAL A 216 7.92 11.71 -1.86
CA VAL A 216 8.82 11.73 -0.70
C VAL A 216 9.32 10.31 -0.46
N VAL A 217 10.63 10.10 -0.59
CA VAL A 217 11.27 8.81 -0.32
C VAL A 217 11.90 8.83 1.06
N LEU A 218 11.38 7.99 1.96
CA LEU A 218 11.82 7.96 3.35
C LEU A 218 13.16 7.24 3.51
N GLY A 219 14.06 7.84 4.28
CA GLY A 219 15.20 7.15 4.86
C GLY A 219 14.84 6.36 6.12
N SER A 220 15.84 5.70 6.73
CA SER A 220 15.66 4.90 7.95
C SER A 220 15.04 5.70 9.11
N ARG A 221 15.51 6.94 9.33
CA ARG A 221 14.96 7.85 10.37
C ARG A 221 13.52 8.28 10.07
N GLY A 222 13.22 8.61 8.81
CA GLY A 222 11.88 9.01 8.39
C GLY A 222 10.85 7.89 8.59
N THR A 223 11.26 6.65 8.30
CA THR A 223 10.47 5.44 8.56
C THR A 223 10.08 5.31 10.03
N ALA A 224 11.05 5.50 10.94
CA ALA A 224 10.81 5.41 12.38
C ALA A 224 9.83 6.49 12.87
N GLN A 225 9.89 7.69 12.30
CA GLN A 225 8.98 8.79 12.67
C GLN A 225 7.56 8.56 12.15
N ALA A 226 7.41 8.04 10.93
CA ALA A 226 6.12 7.60 10.39
C ALA A 226 5.52 6.38 11.12
N ALA A 227 6.21 5.80 12.12
CA ALA A 227 5.69 4.76 13.01
C ALA A 227 4.85 5.30 14.16
N ARG A 228 5.09 6.55 14.54
CA ARG A 228 4.49 7.12 15.73
C ARG A 228 3.06 7.50 15.40
N PRO A 229 2.06 7.06 16.18
CA PRO A 229 0.74 7.68 16.13
C PRO A 229 0.94 9.19 16.22
N ALA A 230 0.23 9.96 15.40
CA ALA A 230 0.19 11.40 15.58
C ALA A 230 -0.21 11.64 17.03
N ALA A 231 0.71 12.20 17.82
CA ALA A 231 0.39 12.58 19.19
C ALA A 231 -0.81 13.53 19.11
N PRO A 232 -1.78 13.43 20.04
CA PRO A 232 -2.86 14.42 20.09
C PRO A 232 -2.21 15.79 20.20
N GLU A 233 -2.55 16.68 19.27
CA GLU A 233 -2.18 18.08 19.37
C GLU A 233 -2.68 18.56 20.72
N THR A 234 -1.74 18.86 21.62
CA THR A 234 -2.05 19.46 22.91
C THR A 234 -2.66 20.82 22.61
N THR A 235 -3.98 20.88 22.67
CA THR A 235 -4.76 22.12 22.81
C THR A 235 -4.12 22.99 23.88
N GLY A 236 -4.04 24.28 23.59
CA GLY A 236 -3.22 25.27 24.26
C GLY A 236 -3.21 25.16 25.79
N SER A 237 -1.99 25.24 26.33
CA SER A 237 -1.77 25.69 27.70
C SER A 237 -2.15 27.16 27.78
N LEU A 238 -3.43 27.43 28.10
CA LEU A 238 -3.86 28.66 28.73
C LEU A 238 -4.01 28.39 30.21
N GLY A 239 -3.34 29.20 31.03
CA GLY A 239 -3.78 29.48 32.39
C GLY A 239 -3.01 28.76 33.50
N GLY A 240 -2.11 29.51 34.12
CA GLY A 240 -1.50 29.16 35.40
C GLY A 240 -0.63 30.29 35.94
N ASP A 241 -1.06 31.55 35.80
CA ASP A 241 -0.49 32.64 36.59
C ASP A 241 -1.46 32.94 37.74
N ALA A 242 -0.96 32.74 38.96
CA ALA A 242 -1.65 33.01 40.20
C ALA A 242 -1.27 34.43 40.64
N GLY A 243 -2.14 35.39 40.33
CA GLY A 243 -1.99 36.80 40.69
C GLY A 243 -3.26 37.34 41.35
N THR A 244 -3.15 37.56 42.66
CA THR A 244 -4.10 38.11 43.63
C THR A 244 -4.69 39.49 43.27
N GLY A 245 -5.99 39.67 43.53
CA GLY A 245 -6.54 40.95 44.04
C GLY A 245 -7.59 41.66 43.16
N PRO A 246 -8.64 42.31 43.74
CA PRO A 246 -9.88 42.62 43.04
C PRO A 246 -10.06 44.12 42.67
N ASP A 247 -11.21 44.34 42.05
CA ASP A 247 -12.05 45.56 42.02
C ASP A 247 -11.49 46.89 41.50
N THR A 248 -12.02 47.34 40.36
CA THR A 248 -12.74 48.62 40.29
C THR A 248 -13.61 48.73 39.03
N SER A 249 -14.76 49.35 39.25
CA SER A 249 -15.81 49.79 38.33
C SER A 249 -15.36 50.59 37.09
N GLY A 250 -16.12 50.48 36.00
CA GLY A 250 -16.29 51.61 35.09
C GLY A 250 -16.65 51.28 33.65
N GLY A 251 -17.83 51.75 33.22
CA GLY A 251 -17.98 52.36 31.89
C GLY A 251 -18.45 51.47 30.74
N LEU A 252 -19.71 51.64 30.38
CA LEU A 252 -20.28 51.30 29.07
C LEU A 252 -19.53 52.03 27.96
N ASP A 253 -19.27 51.36 26.83
CA ASP A 253 -19.28 52.04 25.54
C ASP A 253 -19.95 51.19 24.46
N ARG A 254 -20.94 51.83 23.83
CA ARG A 254 -21.79 51.35 22.75
C ARG A 254 -21.19 51.92 21.46
N THR A 255 -20.48 51.13 20.66
CA THR A 255 -20.37 51.33 19.20
C THR A 255 -19.43 50.30 18.58
N ARG A 256 -19.99 49.22 18.01
CA ARG A 256 -19.54 48.60 16.73
C ARG A 256 -20.44 47.43 16.31
N LEU A 257 -21.74 47.69 16.20
CA LEU A 257 -22.57 46.96 15.24
C LEU A 257 -22.76 47.95 14.10
N ASP A 258 -22.08 47.71 12.98
CA ASP A 258 -22.37 48.21 11.63
C ASP A 258 -21.10 47.98 10.78
N ASP A 259 -20.82 46.74 10.37
CA ASP A 259 -19.94 46.49 9.22
C ASP A 259 -20.11 45.09 8.59
N LEU A 260 -21.34 44.58 8.52
CA LEU A 260 -21.65 43.31 7.84
C LEU A 260 -22.85 43.48 6.91
N SER A 261 -22.70 44.32 5.89
CA SER A 261 -23.58 44.31 4.72
C SER A 261 -22.99 45.16 3.60
N ARG A 262 -22.06 44.59 2.82
CA ARG A 262 -21.69 45.00 1.45
C ARG A 262 -20.57 44.10 0.92
N ASP A 263 -20.94 42.98 0.29
CA ASP A 263 -20.47 42.61 -1.05
C ASP A 263 -21.09 41.27 -1.45
N ALA A 264 -22.16 41.36 -2.23
CA ALA A 264 -22.77 40.22 -2.90
C ALA A 264 -23.39 40.73 -4.20
N SER A 265 -22.54 41.06 -5.17
CA SER A 265 -22.96 41.21 -6.56
C SER A 265 -21.77 41.21 -7.51
N GLU A 266 -21.22 40.03 -7.82
CA GLU A 266 -20.57 39.85 -9.11
C GLU A 266 -20.73 38.39 -9.56
N ALA A 267 -21.48 38.21 -10.65
CA ALA A 267 -21.67 36.93 -11.31
C ALA A 267 -20.49 36.69 -12.27
N PRO A 268 -19.97 35.46 -12.38
CA PRO A 268 -18.89 35.17 -13.31
C PRO A 268 -19.41 35.10 -14.76
N GLU A 269 -18.72 35.82 -15.65
CA GLU A 269 -18.87 35.79 -17.10
C GLU A 269 -18.60 34.38 -17.69
N PRO A 270 -19.26 34.00 -18.81
CA PRO A 270 -19.11 32.68 -19.40
C PRO A 270 -17.77 32.52 -20.15
N LEU A 271 -17.11 31.40 -19.89
CA LEU A 271 -15.92 30.92 -20.62
C LEU A 271 -16.24 30.72 -22.10
N THR A 272 -15.58 31.50 -22.97
CA THR A 272 -15.52 31.23 -24.41
C THR A 272 -14.46 30.16 -24.69
N ASP A 273 -14.92 29.13 -25.40
CA ASP A 273 -14.19 28.00 -25.95
C ASP A 273 -13.50 28.43 -27.26
N ASP A 274 -12.22 28.76 -27.19
CA ASP A 274 -11.39 28.98 -28.38
C ASP A 274 -10.53 27.73 -28.63
N GLY A 275 -11.15 26.77 -29.30
CA GLY A 275 -10.45 25.66 -29.92
C GLY A 275 -9.46 26.15 -30.98
N VAL A 276 -8.21 25.73 -30.86
CA VAL A 276 -7.24 25.78 -31.96
C VAL A 276 -6.83 24.35 -32.26
N ALA A 277 -7.31 23.90 -33.42
CA ALA A 277 -6.85 22.70 -34.09
C ALA A 277 -5.48 22.94 -34.76
N ASP A 278 -4.85 21.81 -35.07
CA ASP A 278 -3.59 21.60 -35.78
C ASP A 278 -3.36 22.53 -36.98
N GLU A 279 -2.08 22.83 -37.29
CA GLU A 279 -1.39 22.39 -38.52
C GLU A 279 0.00 23.05 -38.68
N ASP A 280 0.87 22.36 -39.44
CA ASP A 280 2.21 22.70 -39.97
C ASP A 280 3.41 22.59 -39.01
N GLY A 281 4.48 21.81 -39.25
CA GLY A 281 5.01 21.28 -40.50
C GLY A 281 6.49 21.73 -40.63
N LEU A 282 7.43 20.82 -40.34
CA LEU A 282 8.80 20.64 -40.89
C LEU A 282 9.64 19.71 -40.00
#